data_AF-A0A7S3RLZ8-F1
#
_entry.id   AF-A0A7S3RLZ8-F1
#
_cell.length_a   1.000
_cell.length_b   1.000
_cell.length_c   1.000
_cell.angle_alpha   90.00
_cell.angle_beta   90.00
_cell.angle_gamma   90.00
#
_symmetry.space_group_name_H-M   'P 1'
#
loop_
_entity.id
_entity.type
_entity.pdbx_description
1 polymer ?
#
loop_
_entity_poly.entity_id
_entity_poly.type
_entity_poly.pdbx_seq_one_letter_code
_entity_poly.pdbx_strand_id
1 'polypeptide(L)'
;DVSLYFSPPHRAKAIDYAFLRRLQGRASIVPILSKADTMTSEELESFSQQVTTDLEKAGIQVAHPPIAIICASDIDTPPDMRGRRYPWGFAPAEREGFAHSGLPRLRRFLLIEGLLPLRETSREHYEAYRRHALRRSQMGISPIVRNLLPPAPLLLALVILPQTRKWLKLQ
;
A
#
# COMPACT_ATOMS: atom_id res chain seq x y z
N ASP A 1 10.55 5.16 -1.77
CA ASP A 1 10.89 3.84 -1.20
C ASP A 1 9.72 3.22 -0.44
N VAL A 2 9.04 3.95 0.45
CA VAL A 2 7.91 3.42 1.23
C VAL A 2 6.62 4.18 0.96
N SER A 3 5.49 3.47 0.95
CA SER A 3 4.15 4.04 0.99
C SER A 3 3.52 3.79 2.35
N LEU A 4 3.26 4.86 3.10
CA LEU A 4 2.47 4.81 4.33
C LEU A 4 0.99 4.87 3.96
N TYR A 5 0.23 3.84 4.31
CA TYR A 5 -1.20 3.78 4.04
C TYR A 5 -2.02 4.08 5.30
N PHE A 6 -2.75 5.19 5.30
CA PHE A 6 -3.53 5.61 6.46
C PHE A 6 -4.93 4.99 6.40
N SER A 7 -5.18 4.02 7.28
CA SER A 7 -6.51 3.46 7.49
C SER A 7 -7.31 4.36 8.42
N PRO A 8 -8.60 4.64 8.12
CA PRO A 8 -9.45 5.37 9.03
C PRO A 8 -9.79 4.52 10.27
N PRO A 9 -10.02 5.16 11.43
CA PRO A 9 -10.38 4.44 12.65
C PRO A 9 -11.74 3.75 12.49
N HIS A 10 -11.89 2.57 13.11
CA HIS A 10 -13.09 1.71 13.12
C HIS A 10 -13.62 1.21 11.76
N ARG A 11 -13.03 1.59 10.63
CA ARG A 11 -13.58 1.25 9.30
C ARG A 11 -12.48 0.93 8.29
N ALA A 12 -12.26 -0.35 8.02
CA ALA A 12 -11.52 -0.78 6.84
C ALA A 12 -12.50 -1.09 5.70
N LYS A 13 -12.37 -0.40 4.55
CA LYS A 13 -13.30 -0.61 3.42
C LYS A 13 -12.73 -1.64 2.45
N ALA A 14 -13.61 -2.40 1.79
CA ALA A 14 -13.22 -3.35 0.73
C ALA A 14 -12.38 -2.70 -0.40
N ILE A 15 -12.66 -1.44 -0.71
CA ILE A 15 -11.92 -0.67 -1.70
C ILE A 15 -10.45 -0.46 -1.31
N ASP A 16 -10.17 -0.34 -0.01
CA ASP A 16 -8.82 -0.14 0.52
C ASP A 16 -7.96 -1.36 0.22
N TYR A 17 -8.49 -2.57 0.48
CA TYR A 17 -7.80 -3.82 0.15
C TYR A 17 -7.61 -4.01 -1.37
N ALA A 18 -8.60 -3.64 -2.19
CA ALA A 18 -8.47 -3.69 -3.64
C ALA A 18 -7.43 -2.69 -4.18
N PHE A 19 -7.23 -1.57 -3.50
CA PHE A 19 -6.19 -0.59 -3.80
C PHE A 19 -4.81 -1.11 -3.35
N LEU A 20 -4.68 -1.55 -2.09
CA LEU A 20 -3.46 -2.10 -1.52
C LEU A 20 -2.93 -3.30 -2.32
N ARG A 21 -3.83 -4.18 -2.78
CA ARG A 21 -3.48 -5.32 -3.65
C ARG A 21 -2.84 -4.91 -4.97
N ARG A 22 -3.17 -3.73 -5.50
CA ARG A 22 -2.55 -3.18 -6.72
C ARG A 22 -1.25 -2.43 -6.39
N LEU A 23 -1.18 -1.82 -5.22
CA LEU A 23 -0.03 -1.04 -4.77
C LEU A 23 1.16 -1.92 -4.39
N GLN A 24 0.93 -3.12 -3.83
CA GLN A 24 1.98 -4.00 -3.32
C GLN A 24 3.01 -4.41 -4.39
N GLY A 25 2.65 -4.40 -5.67
CA GLY A 25 3.58 -4.72 -6.77
C GLY A 25 4.41 -3.53 -7.28
N ARG A 26 4.26 -2.35 -6.67
CA ARG A 26 4.93 -1.11 -7.07
C ARG A 26 5.70 -0.43 -5.94
N ALA A 27 5.23 -0.59 -4.71
CA ALA A 27 5.82 0.04 -3.55
C ALA A 27 5.64 -0.83 -2.31
N SER A 28 6.59 -0.72 -1.39
CA SER A 28 6.54 -1.36 -0.09
C SER A 28 5.55 -0.62 0.81
N ILE A 29 4.58 -1.34 1.37
CA ILE A 29 3.44 -0.77 2.09
C ILE A 29 3.62 -0.95 3.58
N VAL A 30 3.35 0.13 4.34
CA VAL A 30 3.20 0.09 5.79
C VAL A 30 1.79 0.61 6.14
N PRO A 31 0.90 -0.25 6.64
CA PRO A 31 -0.41 0.18 7.11
C PRO A 31 -0.28 0.96 8.44
N ILE A 32 -0.92 2.12 8.48
CA ILE A 32 -0.93 3.02 9.62
C ILE A 32 -2.39 3.20 10.05
N LEU A 33 -2.69 2.88 11.30
CA LEU A 33 -4.00 3.15 11.89
C LEU A 33 -3.98 4.60 12.37
N SER A 34 -4.69 5.46 11.62
CA SER A 34 -4.71 6.90 11.89
C SER A 34 -5.69 7.23 13.01
N LYS A 35 -5.48 8.39 13.66
CA LYS A 35 -6.36 8.91 14.72
C LYS A 35 -6.62 7.90 15.84
N ALA A 36 -5.56 7.23 16.30
CA ALA A 36 -5.67 6.22 17.36
C ALA A 36 -6.26 6.76 18.68
N ASP A 37 -6.28 8.09 18.84
CA ASP A 37 -6.93 8.80 19.94
C ASP A 37 -8.46 8.66 19.97
N THR A 38 -9.10 8.20 18.89
CA THR A 38 -10.55 7.95 18.88
C THR A 38 -10.93 6.57 19.37
N MET A 39 -9.96 5.70 19.68
CA MET A 39 -10.18 4.30 20.05
C MET A 39 -9.59 4.02 21.44
N THR A 40 -10.23 3.14 22.20
CA THR A 40 -9.62 2.61 23.43
C THR A 40 -8.48 1.65 23.08
N SER A 41 -7.64 1.28 24.05
CA SER A 41 -6.53 0.34 23.82
C SER A 41 -7.03 -1.05 23.41
N GLU A 42 -8.17 -1.49 23.96
CA GLU A 42 -8.81 -2.77 23.64
C GLU A 42 -9.42 -2.76 22.22
N GLU A 43 -10.10 -1.67 21.86
CA GLU A 43 -10.63 -1.46 20.50
C GLU A 43 -9.50 -1.41 19.48
N LEU A 44 -8.38 -0.78 19.83
CA LEU A 44 -7.23 -0.68 18.94
C LEU A 44 -6.58 -2.03 18.69
N GLU A 45 -6.46 -2.87 19.73
CA GLU A 45 -5.90 -4.21 19.61
C GLU A 45 -6.78 -5.11 18.73
N SER A 46 -8.09 -5.14 19.03
CA SER A 46 -9.05 -5.90 18.22
C SER A 46 -9.09 -5.42 16.76
N PHE A 47 -9.04 -4.12 16.52
CA PHE A 47 -8.99 -3.57 15.16
C PHE A 47 -7.67 -3.87 14.44
N SER A 48 -6.53 -3.82 15.14
CA SER A 48 -5.23 -4.19 14.57
C SER A 48 -5.19 -5.66 14.14
N GLN A 49 -5.73 -6.55 14.98
CA GLN A 49 -5.87 -7.97 14.66
C GLN A 49 -6.79 -8.18 13.46
N GLN A 50 -7.95 -7.53 13.44
CA GLN A 50 -8.88 -7.58 12.31
C GLN A 50 -8.22 -7.14 10.99
N VAL A 51 -7.55 -5.99 10.98
CA VAL A 51 -6.86 -5.48 9.79
C VAL A 51 -5.78 -6.45 9.33
N THR A 52 -5.03 -7.06 10.26
CA THR A 52 -3.99 -8.03 9.94
C THR A 52 -4.59 -9.28 9.29
N THR A 53 -5.64 -9.86 9.88
CA THR A 53 -6.34 -11.00 9.32
C THR A 53 -6.94 -10.70 7.94
N ASP A 54 -7.47 -9.49 7.74
CA ASP A 54 -8.07 -9.11 6.46
C ASP A 54 -7.00 -8.89 5.37
N LEU A 55 -5.82 -8.36 5.74
CA LEU A 55 -4.67 -8.27 4.84
C LEU A 55 -4.16 -9.65 4.42
N GLU A 56 -4.08 -10.60 5.35
CA GLU A 56 -3.70 -11.99 5.10
C GLU A 56 -4.70 -12.68 4.16
N LYS A 57 -6.00 -12.57 4.43
CA LYS A 57 -7.07 -13.10 3.57
C LYS A 57 -7.03 -12.51 2.17
N ALA A 58 -6.69 -11.22 2.04
CA ALA A 58 -6.55 -10.55 0.75
C ALA A 58 -5.25 -10.92 0.00
N GLY A 59 -4.31 -11.63 0.66
CA GLY A 59 -3.00 -11.98 0.12
C GLY A 59 -2.12 -10.75 -0.13
N ILE A 60 -2.20 -9.75 0.76
CA ILE A 60 -1.44 -8.50 0.65
C ILE A 60 -0.21 -8.61 1.54
N GLN A 61 0.97 -8.52 0.93
CA GLN A 61 2.23 -8.51 1.68
C GLN A 61 2.53 -7.09 2.17
N VAL A 62 2.70 -6.95 3.48
CA VAL A 62 3.04 -5.68 4.14
C VAL A 62 4.44 -5.74 4.74
N ALA A 63 5.14 -4.61 4.73
CA ALA A 63 6.52 -4.53 5.21
C ALA A 63 6.61 -4.52 6.75
N HIS A 64 5.55 -4.08 7.43
CA HIS A 64 5.45 -4.05 8.88
C HIS A 64 3.97 -4.21 9.27
N PRO A 65 3.65 -4.83 10.42
CA PRO A 65 2.28 -4.89 10.93
C PRO A 65 1.67 -3.48 11.15
N PRO A 66 0.34 -3.35 11.23
CA PRO A 66 -0.30 -2.06 11.42
C PRO A 66 0.22 -1.30 12.65
N ILE A 67 0.65 -0.05 12.46
CA ILE A 67 1.06 0.82 13.56
C ILE A 67 -0.01 1.87 13.81
N ALA A 68 -0.51 1.92 15.03
CA ALA A 68 -1.40 2.97 15.49
C ALA A 68 -0.63 4.24 15.80
N ILE A 69 -1.06 5.38 15.25
CA ILE A 69 -0.41 6.66 15.53
C ILE A 69 -1.41 7.76 15.86
N ILE A 70 -0.95 8.66 16.72
CA ILE A 70 -1.55 9.96 16.95
C ILE A 70 -0.64 10.99 16.28
N CYS A 71 -1.20 11.80 15.39
CA CYS A 71 -0.47 12.88 14.74
C CYS A 71 -0.80 14.20 15.45
N ALA A 72 0.23 14.94 15.83
CA ALA A 72 0.12 16.29 16.36
C ALA A 72 1.22 17.16 15.75
N SER A 73 0.85 18.29 15.17
CA SER A 73 1.80 19.33 14.74
C SER A 73 2.25 20.18 15.91
N ASP A 74 1.34 20.42 16.85
CA ASP A 74 1.44 21.47 17.84
C ASP A 74 2.15 20.97 19.10
N ILE A 75 2.99 21.84 19.67
CA ILE A 75 3.68 21.60 20.93
C ILE A 75 2.79 22.20 22.02
N ASP A 76 1.88 21.37 22.53
CA ASP A 76 0.82 21.84 23.42
C ASP A 76 1.21 21.79 24.90
N THR A 77 2.24 21.03 25.32
CA THR A 77 2.56 20.84 26.76
C THR A 77 4.05 20.63 27.07
N PRO A 78 4.58 21.24 28.16
CA PRO A 78 5.92 20.95 28.69
C PRO A 78 6.07 19.54 29.32
N PRO A 79 7.27 18.92 29.25
CA PRO A 79 8.44 19.39 28.51
C PRO A 79 8.22 19.13 27.02
N ASP A 80 8.20 20.21 26.21
CA ASP A 80 8.08 20.30 24.75
C ASP A 80 7.59 19.05 24.02
N MET A 81 6.42 18.54 24.40
CA MET A 81 5.89 17.30 23.87
C MET A 81 4.81 17.60 22.85
N ARG A 82 4.98 17.04 21.65
CA ARG A 82 3.94 17.05 20.63
C ARG A 82 2.79 16.14 21.05
N GLY A 83 1.57 16.64 20.95
CA GLY A 83 0.37 15.88 21.26
C GLY A 83 -0.89 16.70 21.02
N ARG A 84 -2.06 16.08 21.19
CA ARG A 84 -3.35 16.74 21.00
C ARG A 84 -3.99 17.03 22.35
N ARG A 85 -4.39 18.28 22.59
CA ARG A 85 -5.14 18.67 23.79
C ARG A 85 -6.66 18.51 23.59
N TYR A 86 -7.29 17.86 24.56
CA TYR A 86 -8.74 17.74 24.69
C TYR A 86 -9.22 18.37 26.01
N PRO A 87 -10.50 18.73 26.15
CA PRO A 87 -11.05 19.21 27.42
C PRO A 87 -10.86 18.22 28.58
N TRP A 88 -10.82 16.91 28.28
CA TRP A 88 -10.68 15.83 29.27
C TRP A 88 -9.24 15.31 29.45
N GLY A 89 -8.25 15.83 28.71
CA GLY A 89 -6.88 15.35 28.85
C GLY A 89 -5.97 15.68 27.69
N PHE A 90 -4.71 15.25 27.79
CA PHE A 90 -3.70 15.43 26.76
C PHE A 90 -3.29 14.08 26.17
N ALA A 91 -3.35 13.96 24.86
CA ALA A 91 -2.95 12.76 24.12
C ALA A 91 -1.53 12.95 23.56
N PRO A 92 -0.48 12.39 24.19
CA PRO A 92 0.89 12.56 23.73
C PRO A 92 1.15 11.76 22.44
N ALA A 93 1.79 12.37 21.45
CA ALA A 93 2.14 11.69 20.20
C ALA A 93 3.48 10.96 20.30
N GLU A 94 4.49 11.53 20.98
CA GLU A 94 5.88 11.06 20.93
C GLU A 94 6.33 10.28 22.18
N ARG A 95 5.46 10.10 23.18
CA ARG A 95 5.83 9.42 24.42
C ARG A 95 5.84 7.91 24.25
N GLU A 96 6.99 7.30 24.51
CA GLU A 96 7.16 5.85 24.51
C GLU A 96 6.42 5.21 25.70
N GLY A 97 5.75 4.08 25.46
CA GLY A 97 5.03 3.31 26.49
C GLY A 97 3.56 3.68 26.72
N PHE A 98 3.00 4.66 25.99
CA PHE A 98 1.55 4.91 26.00
C PHE A 98 0.86 3.98 25.00
N ALA A 99 -0.17 3.25 25.44
CA ALA A 99 -0.86 2.24 24.63
C ALA A 99 -1.43 2.76 23.29
N HIS A 100 -1.64 4.08 23.17
CA HIS A 100 -2.34 4.69 22.05
C HIS A 100 -1.43 5.33 20.98
N SER A 101 -0.10 5.47 21.17
CA SER A 101 0.78 6.05 20.14
C SER A 101 2.04 5.21 19.86
N GLY A 102 2.05 4.58 18.69
CA GLY A 102 3.21 3.88 18.13
C GLY A 102 4.11 4.78 17.27
N LEU A 103 4.03 6.11 17.37
CA LEU A 103 4.85 7.02 16.56
C LEU A 103 6.37 6.82 16.79
N PRO A 104 6.88 6.61 18.02
CA PRO A 104 8.30 6.30 18.22
C PRO A 104 8.73 5.02 17.50
N ARG A 105 7.87 3.99 17.48
CA ARG A 105 8.09 2.73 16.78
C ARG A 105 8.13 2.92 15.26
N LEU A 106 7.19 3.69 14.72
CA LEU A 106 7.20 4.03 13.29
C LEU A 106 8.47 4.80 12.90
N ARG A 107 8.87 5.78 13.71
CA ARG A 107 10.08 6.56 13.47
C ARG A 107 11.33 5.69 13.46
N ARG A 108 11.46 4.78 14.44
CA ARG A 108 12.57 3.82 14.52
C ARG A 108 12.59 2.89 13.30
N PHE A 109 11.44 2.38 12.89
CA PHE A 109 11.34 1.56 11.69
C PHE A 109 11.76 2.31 10.42
N LEU A 110 11.26 3.53 10.21
CA LEU A 110 11.54 4.28 8.96
C LEU A 110 12.97 4.83 8.89
N LEU A 111 13.53 5.28 10.02
CA LEU A 111 14.80 6.01 10.03
C LEU A 111 16.00 5.16 10.44
N ILE A 112 15.80 4.07 11.19
CA ILE A 112 16.89 3.30 11.79
C ILE A 112 16.93 1.88 11.20
N GLU A 113 15.84 1.11 11.37
CA GLU A 113 15.90 -0.35 11.17
C GLU A 113 15.48 -0.78 9.76
N GLY A 114 14.47 -0.12 9.19
CA GLY A 114 13.81 -0.57 7.96
C GLY A 114 14.39 0.00 6.67
N LEU A 115 15.31 0.97 6.72
CA LEU A 115 15.68 1.72 5.52
C LEU A 115 16.36 0.85 4.44
N LEU A 116 17.23 -0.07 4.84
CA LEU A 116 17.90 -1.00 3.92
C LEU A 116 16.94 -1.99 3.25
N PRO A 117 16.13 -2.79 3.98
CA PRO A 117 15.18 -3.71 3.35
C PRO A 117 14.11 -2.98 2.51
N LEU A 118 13.71 -1.78 2.91
CA LEU A 118 12.75 -0.97 2.14
C LEU A 118 13.35 -0.45 0.82
N ARG A 119 14.65 -0.14 0.81
CA ARG A 119 15.36 0.22 -0.44
C ARG A 119 15.52 -0.97 -1.37
N GLU A 120 15.84 -2.14 -0.84
CA GLU A 120 15.99 -3.35 -1.64
C GLU A 120 14.68 -3.73 -2.35
N THR A 121 13.57 -3.76 -1.59
CA THR A 121 12.24 -4.00 -2.16
C THR A 121 11.83 -2.93 -3.19
N SER A 122 12.20 -1.66 -2.95
CA SER A 122 11.98 -0.59 -3.95
C SER A 122 12.76 -0.81 -5.24
N ARG A 123 14.01 -1.29 -5.14
CA ARG A 123 14.84 -1.66 -6.29
C ARG A 123 14.20 -2.81 -7.08
N GLU A 124 13.73 -3.85 -6.40
CA GLU A 124 13.05 -4.98 -7.03
C GLU A 124 11.80 -4.54 -7.81
N HIS A 125 10.97 -3.67 -7.22
CA HIS A 125 9.80 -3.10 -7.88
C HIS A 125 10.19 -2.29 -9.13
N TYR A 126 11.24 -1.47 -9.04
CA TYR A 126 11.75 -0.72 -10.18
C TYR A 126 12.29 -1.63 -11.28
N GLU A 127 13.04 -2.67 -10.94
CA GLU A 127 13.57 -3.62 -11.92
C GLU A 127 12.47 -4.44 -12.59
N ALA A 128 11.45 -4.84 -11.85
CA ALA A 128 10.26 -5.50 -12.41
C ALA A 128 9.56 -4.58 -13.43
N TYR A 129 9.38 -3.30 -13.07
CA TYR A 129 8.84 -2.30 -13.99
C TYR A 129 9.74 -2.10 -15.21
N ARG A 130 11.06 -1.96 -15.03
CA ARG A 130 12.04 -1.77 -16.11
C ARG A 130 12.01 -2.95 -17.08
N ARG A 131 12.00 -4.18 -16.58
CA ARG A 131 11.87 -5.41 -17.40
C ARG A 131 10.58 -5.40 -18.21
N HIS A 132 9.46 -5.02 -17.59
CA HIS A 132 8.18 -4.91 -18.27
C HIS A 132 8.17 -3.82 -19.36
N ALA A 133 8.75 -2.65 -19.08
CA ALA A 133 8.84 -1.53 -20.02
C ALA A 133 9.74 -1.86 -21.23
N LEU A 134 10.90 -2.48 -21.02
CA LEU A 134 11.81 -2.88 -22.09
C LEU A 134 11.22 -3.97 -22.98
N ARG A 135 10.55 -4.97 -22.40
CA ARG A 135 9.80 -5.99 -23.18
C ARG A 135 8.73 -5.35 -24.06
N ARG A 136 8.04 -4.33 -23.54
CA ARG A 136 7.02 -3.58 -24.29
C ARG A 136 7.63 -2.81 -25.48
N SER A 137 8.84 -2.29 -25.31
CA SER A 137 9.59 -1.60 -26.38
C SER A 137 10.12 -2.56 -27.44
N GLN A 138 10.56 -3.77 -27.06
CA GLN A 138 11.05 -4.79 -28.00
C GLN A 138 9.93 -5.38 -28.88
N MET A 139 8.67 -5.33 -28.44
CA MET A 139 7.51 -5.82 -29.19
C MET A 139 7.01 -4.84 -30.29
N GLY A 140 7.73 -3.74 -30.56
CA GLY A 140 7.53 -2.94 -31.78
C GLY A 140 6.20 -2.19 -31.90
N ILE A 141 5.48 -1.94 -30.80
CA ILE A 141 4.20 -1.21 -30.85
C ILE A 141 4.49 0.30 -30.80
N SER A 142 4.39 0.95 -31.96
CA SER A 142 4.43 2.42 -32.10
C SER A 142 3.45 3.09 -31.11
N PRO A 143 3.83 4.23 -30.49
CA PRO A 143 2.97 4.96 -29.56
C PRO A 143 1.62 5.39 -30.17
N ILE A 144 1.48 5.37 -31.50
CA ILE A 144 0.25 5.73 -32.23
C ILE A 144 -0.83 4.63 -32.11
N VAL A 145 -0.44 3.36 -32.09
CA VAL A 145 -1.38 2.22 -31.97
C VAL A 145 -1.95 2.10 -30.54
N ARG A 146 -1.34 2.83 -29.58
CA ARG A 146 -1.65 2.81 -28.13
C ARG A 146 -3.05 3.32 -27.78
N ASN A 147 -3.61 4.26 -28.54
CA ASN A 147 -4.90 4.90 -28.23
C ASN A 147 -6.11 4.24 -28.91
N LEU A 148 -5.87 3.30 -29.83
CA LEU A 148 -6.92 2.65 -30.61
C LEU A 148 -7.25 1.22 -30.15
N LEU A 149 -6.49 0.66 -29.20
CA LEU A 149 -6.70 -0.70 -28.75
C LEU A 149 -7.25 -0.74 -27.31
N PRO A 150 -8.53 -1.12 -27.10
CA PRO A 150 -9.03 -1.37 -25.76
C PRO A 150 -8.35 -2.63 -25.18
N PRO A 151 -8.29 -2.79 -23.86
CA PRO A 151 -7.69 -3.96 -23.25
C PRO A 151 -8.60 -5.16 -23.55
N ALA A 152 -8.17 -6.06 -24.43
CA ALA A 152 -8.92 -7.29 -24.69
C ALA A 152 -8.04 -8.53 -24.50
N PRO A 153 -8.52 -9.56 -23.78
CA PRO A 153 -7.97 -10.90 -23.77
C PRO A 153 -8.35 -11.70 -25.04
N LEU A 154 -8.78 -11.05 -26.13
CA LEU A 154 -9.34 -11.73 -27.32
C LEU A 154 -8.35 -11.93 -28.47
N LEU A 155 -7.16 -11.33 -28.44
CA LEU A 155 -6.20 -11.43 -29.55
C LEU A 155 -5.45 -12.77 -29.61
N LEU A 156 -5.46 -13.58 -28.55
CA LEU A 156 -4.82 -14.90 -28.57
C LEU A 156 -5.60 -15.93 -29.39
N ALA A 157 -6.89 -15.72 -29.63
CA ALA A 157 -7.73 -16.71 -30.32
C ALA A 157 -7.53 -16.75 -31.85
N LEU A 158 -7.02 -15.67 -32.45
CA LEU A 158 -6.88 -15.58 -33.91
C LEU A 158 -5.49 -15.94 -34.44
N VAL A 159 -4.48 -16.08 -33.58
CA VAL A 159 -3.10 -16.33 -34.00
C VAL A 159 -2.76 -17.83 -34.06
N ILE A 160 -3.61 -18.72 -33.52
CA ILE A 160 -3.24 -20.14 -33.32
C ILE A 160 -3.94 -21.13 -34.29
N LEU A 161 -4.90 -20.72 -35.14
CA LEU A 161 -5.55 -21.66 -36.08
C LEU A 161 -4.96 -21.59 -37.50
N PRO A 162 -4.21 -22.61 -37.99
CA PRO A 162 -3.56 -22.59 -39.31
C PRO A 162 -4.48 -23.01 -40.47
N GLN A 163 -5.78 -23.23 -40.26
CA GLN A 163 -6.61 -24.11 -41.12
C GLN A 163 -7.77 -23.48 -41.90
N THR A 164 -7.79 -22.17 -42.19
CA THR A 164 -8.91 -21.57 -42.97
C THR A 164 -8.54 -20.82 -44.24
N ARG A 165 -7.42 -21.17 -44.90
CA ARG A 165 -7.06 -20.63 -46.23
C ARG A 165 -7.71 -21.30 -47.45
N LYS A 166 -8.65 -22.24 -47.26
CA LYS A 166 -9.27 -22.96 -48.40
C LYS A 166 -10.62 -22.41 -48.90
N TRP A 167 -11.21 -21.41 -48.25
CA TRP A 167 -12.60 -21.00 -48.55
C TRP A 167 -12.78 -19.70 -49.36
N LEU A 168 -11.71 -19.09 -49.88
CA LEU A 168 -11.77 -17.79 -50.59
C LEU A 168 -11.45 -17.87 -52.10
N LYS A 169 -11.60 -19.04 -52.71
CA LYS A 169 -11.68 -19.18 -54.17
C LYS A 169 -12.99 -19.90 -54.51
N LEU A 170 -14.09 -19.15 -54.49
CA LEU A 170 -15.34 -19.40 -55.22
C LEU A 170 -16.35 -18.31 -54.80
N GLN A 171 -16.24 -17.16 -55.45
CA GLN A 171 -17.35 -16.33 -55.96
C GLN A 171 -16.78 -15.06 -56.60
#